data_AF-A0A7R6XYW5-F1
#
_entry.id   AF-A0A7R6XYW5-F1
#
_cell.length_a   1.000
_cell.length_b   1.000
_cell.length_c   1.000
_cell.angle_alpha   90.00
_cell.angle_beta   90.00
_cell.angle_gamma   90.00
#
_symmetry.space_group_name_H-M   'P 1'
#
loop_
_entity.id
_entity.type
_entity.pdbx_description
1 polymer ?
#
loop_
_entity_poly.entity_id
_entity_poly.type
_entity_poly.pdbx_seq_one_letter_code
_entity_poly.pdbx_strand_id
1 'polypeptide(L)'
;MQVNSAGFLESVDQNFRHAMSFLDLPEGLAERIIQCNSTYTVRFGVRLRGRMYSFIGWRSVHSEHSEPVKGGIRYALNTDAEEVEALAALMTLKCSLVDVPFGGSKGALRINPREWSPQELERITRRFTQELNKRSLIGPGVNVPAPDIGTGEREMAWIMDEYRRANPTDVVNARACVTGKPLSKGGIAGRTEGDGQGGSIRYPELPSRCPHTRPRRPARAQGRLRHRPGLRKCRLSRRQVLVGRGQRTRDRRG
;
A
#
# COMPACT_ATOMS: atom_id res chain seq x y z
N MET A 1 -13.89 19.39 -25.64
CA MET A 1 -12.91 18.96 -24.61
C MET A 1 -13.60 17.94 -23.73
N GLN A 2 -13.40 16.65 -23.99
CA GLN A 2 -13.81 15.58 -23.08
C GLN A 2 -12.52 14.87 -22.68
N VAL A 3 -12.15 15.01 -21.40
CA VAL A 3 -11.08 14.21 -20.82
C VAL A 3 -11.68 12.80 -20.69
N ASN A 4 -11.26 11.88 -21.57
CA ASN A 4 -11.49 10.44 -21.40
C ASN A 4 -10.75 9.99 -20.15
N SER A 5 -11.40 10.16 -19.00
CA SER A 5 -10.99 9.56 -17.74
C SER A 5 -11.68 8.20 -17.64
N ALA A 6 -11.22 7.21 -18.39
CA ALA A 6 -11.59 5.83 -18.09
C ALA A 6 -11.29 5.59 -16.60
N GLY A 7 -12.28 5.09 -15.85
CA GLY A 7 -12.14 4.89 -14.42
C GLY A 7 -10.92 4.00 -14.13
N PHE A 8 -10.25 4.19 -12.98
CA PHE A 8 -9.08 3.37 -12.65
C PHE A 8 -9.44 1.87 -12.62
N LEU A 9 -10.66 1.54 -12.18
CA LEU A 9 -11.22 0.19 -12.24
C LEU A 9 -11.40 -0.31 -13.68
N GLU A 10 -11.99 0.51 -14.55
CA GLU A 10 -12.20 0.15 -15.96
C GLU A 10 -10.87 -0.16 -16.69
N SER A 11 -9.82 0.60 -16.40
CA SER A 11 -8.49 0.33 -16.94
C SER A 11 -7.91 -1.01 -16.44
N VAL A 12 -8.10 -1.34 -15.16
CA VAL A 12 -7.68 -2.64 -14.61
C VAL A 12 -8.48 -3.77 -15.25
N ASP A 13 -9.79 -3.61 -15.38
CA ASP A 13 -10.69 -4.60 -15.99
C ASP A 13 -10.35 -4.85 -17.46
N GLN A 14 -10.02 -3.80 -18.21
CA GLN A 14 -9.60 -3.92 -19.60
C GLN A 14 -8.32 -4.76 -19.74
N ASN A 15 -7.32 -4.50 -18.88
CA ASN A 15 -6.10 -5.29 -18.86
C ASN A 15 -6.38 -6.75 -18.46
N PHE A 16 -7.30 -6.95 -17.53
CA PHE A 16 -7.71 -8.28 -17.08
C PHE A 16 -8.37 -9.08 -18.20
N ARG A 17 -9.36 -8.50 -18.88
CA ARG A 17 -10.05 -9.12 -20.03
C ARG A 17 -9.07 -9.46 -21.15
N HIS A 18 -8.13 -8.56 -21.42
CA HIS A 18 -7.08 -8.82 -22.40
C HIS A 18 -6.21 -10.02 -22.00
N ALA A 19 -5.78 -10.11 -20.73
CA ALA A 19 -5.02 -11.27 -20.25
C ALA A 19 -5.81 -12.59 -20.31
N MET A 20 -7.10 -12.55 -19.94
CA MET A 20 -7.98 -13.73 -19.97
C MET A 20 -8.23 -14.23 -21.39
N SER A 21 -8.15 -13.37 -22.41
CA SER A 21 -8.29 -13.79 -23.82
C SER A 21 -7.19 -14.76 -24.31
N PHE A 22 -6.07 -14.83 -23.59
CA PHE A 22 -4.99 -15.78 -23.87
C PHE A 22 -5.11 -17.11 -23.13
N LEU A 23 -6.09 -17.24 -22.23
CA LEU A 23 -6.31 -18.41 -21.40
C LEU A 23 -7.56 -19.16 -21.86
N ASP A 24 -7.48 -20.48 -21.95
CA ASP A 24 -8.64 -21.32 -22.21
C ASP A 24 -9.36 -21.59 -20.88
N LEU A 25 -10.35 -20.74 -20.57
CA LEU A 25 -11.09 -20.78 -19.31
C LEU A 25 -12.53 -21.21 -19.53
N PRO A 26 -13.12 -21.97 -18.58
CA PRO A 26 -14.54 -22.25 -18.57
C PRO A 26 -15.39 -20.97 -18.63
N GLU A 27 -16.53 -21.06 -19.30
CA GLU A 27 -17.47 -19.95 -19.46
C GLU A 27 -17.87 -19.37 -18.09
N GLY A 28 -17.90 -18.04 -17.98
CA GLY A 28 -18.25 -17.32 -16.76
C GLY A 28 -17.14 -17.26 -15.69
N LEU A 29 -16.08 -18.08 -15.78
CA LEU A 29 -14.99 -18.04 -14.79
C LEU A 29 -14.21 -16.72 -14.86
N ALA A 30 -13.92 -16.23 -16.06
CA ALA A 30 -13.22 -14.96 -16.26
C ALA A 30 -13.99 -13.77 -15.65
N GLU A 31 -15.32 -13.75 -15.82
CA GLU A 31 -16.19 -12.71 -15.25
C GLU A 31 -16.19 -12.75 -13.73
N ARG A 32 -16.23 -13.96 -13.15
CA ARG A 32 -16.18 -14.16 -11.72
C ARG A 32 -14.85 -13.70 -11.11
N ILE A 33 -13.73 -13.93 -11.79
CA ILE A 33 -12.41 -13.53 -11.31
C ILE A 33 -12.23 -12.01 -11.34
N ILE A 34 -12.82 -11.30 -12.32
CA ILE A 34 -12.71 -9.84 -12.43
C ILE A 34 -13.47 -9.14 -11.30
N GLN A 35 -14.61 -9.69 -10.87
CA GLN A 35 -15.45 -9.06 -9.86
C GLN A 35 -14.88 -9.24 -8.45
N CYS A 36 -14.85 -8.15 -7.68
CA CYS A 36 -14.55 -8.24 -6.26
C CYS A 36 -15.65 -9.00 -5.50
N ASN A 37 -15.27 -9.94 -4.64
CA ASN A 37 -16.20 -10.68 -3.79
C ASN A 37 -17.02 -9.79 -2.87
N SER A 38 -16.40 -8.78 -2.24
CA SER A 38 -17.09 -7.92 -1.26
C SER A 38 -16.37 -6.59 -1.04
N THR A 39 -17.15 -5.50 -1.06
CA THR A 39 -16.65 -4.16 -0.70
C THR A 39 -17.41 -3.60 0.49
N TYR A 40 -16.69 -3.34 1.57
CA TYR A 40 -17.26 -2.82 2.81
C TYR A 40 -16.98 -1.34 2.96
N THR A 41 -18.04 -0.54 3.00
CA THR A 41 -17.95 0.87 3.41
C THR A 41 -18.19 0.99 4.90
N VAL A 42 -17.27 1.66 5.59
CA VAL A 42 -17.32 1.92 7.03
C VAL A 42 -17.43 3.41 7.24
N ARG A 43 -18.43 3.85 8.00
CA ARG A 43 -18.59 5.24 8.42
C ARG A 43 -18.60 5.28 9.94
N PHE A 44 -17.74 6.10 10.53
CA PHE A 44 -17.61 6.15 11.99
C PHE A 44 -17.31 7.55 12.49
N GLY A 45 -17.84 7.86 13.67
CA GLY A 45 -17.62 9.12 14.37
C GLY A 45 -16.49 9.01 15.41
N VAL A 46 -15.64 10.02 15.49
CA VAL A 46 -14.61 10.17 16.54
C VAL A 46 -14.71 11.56 17.16
N ARG A 47 -14.72 11.63 18.49
CA ARG A 47 -14.67 12.90 19.21
C ARG A 47 -13.22 13.38 19.32
N LEU A 48 -12.90 14.48 18.65
CA LEU A 48 -11.57 15.10 18.60
C LEU A 48 -11.70 16.60 18.88
N ARG A 49 -10.78 17.16 19.69
CA ARG A 49 -10.78 18.59 20.06
C ARG A 49 -12.15 19.12 20.52
N GLY A 50 -12.89 18.29 21.26
CA GLY A 50 -14.24 18.63 21.76
C GLY A 50 -15.38 18.50 20.74
N ARG A 51 -15.11 18.35 19.43
CA ARG A 51 -16.12 18.18 18.36
C ARG A 51 -16.17 16.75 17.82
N MET A 52 -17.31 16.35 17.27
CA MET A 52 -17.47 15.04 16.62
C MET A 52 -17.14 15.14 15.13
N TYR A 53 -16.28 14.25 14.64
CA TYR A 53 -15.93 14.15 13.23
C TYR A 53 -16.32 12.79 12.68
N SER A 54 -16.91 12.78 11.50
CA SER A 54 -17.25 11.56 10.78
C SER A 54 -16.20 11.26 9.72
N PHE A 55 -15.70 10.03 9.72
CA PHE A 55 -14.77 9.53 8.72
C PHE A 55 -15.41 8.42 7.91
N ILE A 56 -14.97 8.30 6.65
CA ILE A 56 -15.37 7.26 5.72
C ILE A 56 -14.13 6.45 5.37
N GLY A 57 -14.23 5.14 5.49
CA GLY A 57 -13.23 4.20 5.05
C GLY A 57 -13.86 3.05 4.26
N TRP A 58 -13.01 2.35 3.53
CA TRP A 58 -13.38 1.21 2.71
C TRP A 58 -12.44 0.05 2.99
N ARG A 59 -12.96 -1.17 2.87
CA ARG A 59 -12.17 -2.39 2.82
C ARG A 59 -12.81 -3.30 1.78
N SER A 60 -12.11 -3.50 0.67
CA SER A 60 -12.53 -4.43 -0.38
C SER A 60 -11.72 -5.72 -0.27
N VAL A 61 -12.40 -6.84 -0.51
CA VAL A 61 -11.85 -8.17 -0.65
C VAL A 61 -12.18 -8.61 -2.07
N HIS A 62 -11.14 -8.78 -2.88
CA HIS A 62 -11.32 -9.16 -4.28
C HIS A 62 -11.59 -10.65 -4.39
N SER A 63 -10.71 -11.48 -3.81
CA SER A 63 -10.82 -12.94 -3.89
C SER A 63 -10.33 -13.60 -2.62
N GLU A 64 -11.05 -14.65 -2.21
CA GLU A 64 -10.76 -15.51 -1.05
C GLU A 64 -10.32 -16.91 -1.48
N HIS A 65 -9.87 -17.08 -2.74
CA HIS A 65 -9.37 -18.36 -3.24
C HIS A 65 -8.20 -18.93 -2.43
N SER A 66 -7.44 -18.05 -1.76
CA SER A 66 -6.40 -18.39 -0.79
C SER A 66 -6.58 -17.53 0.45
N GLU A 67 -6.89 -18.14 1.59
CA GLU A 67 -6.95 -17.44 2.88
C GLU A 67 -5.60 -17.55 3.61
N PRO A 68 -5.12 -16.48 4.25
CA PRO A 68 -5.78 -15.18 4.47
C PRO A 68 -5.68 -14.19 3.30
N VAL A 69 -6.62 -13.25 3.22
CA VAL A 69 -6.51 -12.16 2.24
C VAL A 69 -5.57 -11.05 2.72
N LYS A 70 -4.79 -10.49 1.81
CA LYS A 70 -3.73 -9.53 2.10
C LYS A 70 -3.99 -8.19 1.44
N GLY A 71 -3.88 -7.10 2.21
CA GLY A 71 -4.14 -5.77 1.67
C GLY A 71 -3.65 -4.59 2.46
N GLY A 72 -3.02 -3.62 1.79
CA GLY A 72 -2.61 -2.36 2.42
C GLY A 72 -3.80 -1.50 2.90
N ILE A 73 -3.58 -0.63 3.90
CA ILE A 73 -4.50 0.45 4.28
C ILE A 73 -3.92 1.79 3.84
N ARG A 74 -4.60 2.49 2.94
CA ARG A 74 -4.19 3.80 2.40
C ARG A 74 -4.89 4.96 3.10
N TYR A 75 -4.15 6.00 3.46
CA TYR A 75 -4.69 7.26 3.97
C TYR A 75 -4.52 8.35 2.93
N ALA A 76 -5.61 8.71 2.24
CA ALA A 76 -5.60 9.78 1.24
C ALA A 76 -6.98 10.43 1.12
N LEU A 77 -7.03 11.70 0.72
CA LEU A 77 -8.30 12.45 0.57
C LEU A 77 -9.05 12.12 -0.72
N ASN A 78 -8.30 11.69 -1.74
CA ASN A 78 -8.76 11.40 -3.10
C ASN A 78 -9.06 9.91 -3.32
N THR A 79 -9.32 9.17 -2.24
CA THR A 79 -9.67 7.76 -2.36
C THR A 79 -11.18 7.57 -2.41
N ASP A 80 -11.58 6.73 -3.37
CA ASP A 80 -12.95 6.34 -3.66
C ASP A 80 -13.10 4.81 -3.61
N ALA A 81 -14.33 4.31 -3.56
CA ALA A 81 -14.59 2.87 -3.47
C ALA A 81 -14.05 2.10 -4.69
N GLU A 82 -14.24 2.64 -5.90
CA GLU A 82 -13.77 2.05 -7.16
C GLU A 82 -12.23 1.93 -7.21
N GLU A 83 -11.51 2.91 -6.65
CA GLU A 83 -10.05 2.84 -6.55
C GLU A 83 -9.62 1.66 -5.66
N VAL A 84 -10.32 1.47 -4.53
CA VAL A 84 -9.99 0.41 -3.57
C VAL A 84 -10.28 -0.97 -4.14
N GLU A 85 -11.35 -1.13 -4.91
CA GLU A 85 -11.69 -2.37 -5.63
C GLU A 85 -10.63 -2.72 -6.67
N ALA A 86 -10.27 -1.75 -7.52
CA ALA A 86 -9.23 -1.92 -8.53
C ALA A 86 -7.87 -2.30 -7.91
N LEU A 87 -7.52 -1.66 -6.78
CA LEU A 87 -6.30 -2.00 -6.05
C LEU A 87 -6.37 -3.37 -5.37
N ALA A 88 -7.56 -3.84 -4.96
CA ALA A 88 -7.74 -5.17 -4.39
C ALA A 88 -7.58 -6.27 -5.47
N ALA A 89 -8.09 -6.02 -6.68
CA ALA A 89 -7.87 -6.88 -7.85
C ALA A 89 -6.38 -7.02 -8.16
N LEU A 90 -5.66 -5.88 -8.22
CA LEU A 90 -4.21 -5.87 -8.42
C LEU A 90 -3.44 -6.60 -7.32
N MET A 91 -3.92 -6.58 -6.08
CA MET A 91 -3.30 -7.35 -4.99
C MET A 91 -3.44 -8.87 -5.20
N THR A 92 -4.58 -9.33 -5.72
CA THR A 92 -4.78 -10.75 -6.05
C THR A 92 -3.79 -11.18 -7.12
N LEU A 93 -3.74 -10.44 -8.23
CA LEU A 93 -2.81 -10.72 -9.32
C LEU A 93 -1.35 -10.69 -8.85
N LYS A 94 -0.99 -9.67 -8.08
CA LYS A 94 0.37 -9.55 -7.55
C LYS A 94 0.74 -10.77 -6.72
N CYS A 95 -0.14 -11.23 -5.83
CA CYS A 95 0.12 -12.40 -5.00
C CYS A 95 0.24 -13.68 -5.83
N SER A 96 -0.62 -13.86 -6.84
CA SER A 96 -0.52 -14.99 -7.77
C SER A 96 0.75 -14.96 -8.61
N LEU A 97 1.22 -13.77 -9.05
CA LEU A 97 2.44 -13.63 -9.85
C LEU A 97 3.73 -13.95 -9.09
N VAL A 98 3.71 -13.86 -7.75
CA VAL A 98 4.88 -14.18 -6.91
C VAL A 98 4.69 -15.49 -6.12
N ASP A 99 3.70 -16.31 -6.49
CA ASP A 99 3.35 -17.58 -5.84
C ASP A 99 3.19 -17.47 -4.31
N VAL A 100 2.57 -16.37 -3.86
CA VAL A 100 2.27 -16.16 -2.44
C VAL A 100 0.82 -16.57 -2.19
N PRO A 101 0.54 -17.47 -1.22
CA PRO A 101 -0.79 -18.03 -0.98
C PRO A 101 -1.69 -17.05 -0.22
N PHE A 102 -1.98 -15.89 -0.81
CA PHE A 102 -2.88 -14.88 -0.26
C PHE A 102 -3.87 -14.38 -1.32
N GLY A 103 -5.13 -14.24 -0.94
CA GLY A 103 -6.13 -13.50 -1.69
C GLY A 103 -5.87 -11.99 -1.65
N GLY A 104 -6.38 -11.26 -2.63
CA GLY A 104 -6.21 -9.81 -2.68
C GLY A 104 -7.26 -9.07 -1.87
N SER A 105 -6.80 -8.10 -1.09
CA SER A 105 -7.66 -7.15 -0.39
C SER A 105 -7.02 -5.77 -0.44
N LYS A 106 -7.82 -4.73 -0.22
CA LYS A 106 -7.32 -3.37 -0.04
C LYS A 106 -8.22 -2.62 0.92
N GLY A 107 -7.63 -1.76 1.74
CA GLY A 107 -8.37 -0.80 2.55
C GLY A 107 -7.93 0.63 2.28
N ALA A 108 -8.82 1.56 2.54
CA ALA A 108 -8.49 2.97 2.55
C ALA A 108 -9.32 3.74 3.56
N LEU A 109 -8.80 4.87 4.01
CA LEU A 109 -9.48 5.82 4.86
C LEU A 109 -9.36 7.20 4.23
N ARG A 110 -10.50 7.88 4.06
CA ARG A 110 -10.55 9.22 3.46
C ARG A 110 -10.10 10.25 4.49
N ILE A 111 -8.79 10.46 4.58
CA ILE A 111 -8.17 11.36 5.55
C ILE A 111 -6.84 11.91 5.03
N ASN A 112 -6.54 13.17 5.37
CA ASN A 112 -5.20 13.73 5.21
C ASN A 112 -4.39 13.51 6.50
N PRO A 113 -3.38 12.62 6.51
CA PRO A 113 -2.61 12.35 7.73
C PRO A 113 -1.80 13.56 8.24
N ARG A 114 -1.64 14.63 7.44
CA ARG A 114 -0.90 15.84 7.83
C ARG A 114 -1.72 16.85 8.64
N GLU A 115 -3.05 16.75 8.63
CA GLU A 115 -3.95 17.68 9.33
C GLU A 115 -4.16 17.32 10.81
N TRP A 116 -3.77 16.11 11.20
CA TRP A 116 -4.06 15.53 12.51
C TRP A 116 -2.80 15.36 13.33
N SER A 117 -2.91 15.53 14.64
CA SER A 117 -1.81 15.17 15.54
C SER A 117 -1.65 13.64 15.60
N PRO A 118 -0.46 13.13 15.98
CA PRO A 118 -0.25 11.69 16.13
C PRO A 118 -1.24 11.01 17.08
N GLN A 119 -1.64 11.69 18.17
CA GLN A 119 -2.60 11.16 19.14
C GLN A 119 -4.02 11.11 18.58
N GLU A 120 -4.38 12.08 17.74
CA GLU A 120 -5.68 12.10 17.06
C GLU A 120 -5.74 11.01 16.00
N LEU A 121 -4.68 10.85 15.21
CA LEU A 121 -4.58 9.79 14.21
C LEU A 121 -4.62 8.40 14.85
N GLU A 122 -4.02 8.24 16.04
CA GLU A 122 -4.13 7.00 16.82
C GLU A 122 -5.60 6.69 17.16
N ARG A 123 -6.34 7.66 17.69
CA ARG A 123 -7.77 7.47 18.04
C ARG A 123 -8.61 7.10 16.83
N ILE A 124 -8.36 7.75 15.68
CA ILE A 124 -9.04 7.46 14.42
C ILE A 124 -8.72 6.04 13.95
N THR A 125 -7.43 5.66 13.94
CA THR A 125 -6.97 4.35 13.50
C THR A 125 -7.50 3.21 14.39
N ARG A 126 -7.50 3.42 15.71
CA ARG A 126 -8.09 2.47 16.67
C ARG A 126 -9.59 2.31 16.43
N ARG A 127 -10.33 3.42 16.27
CA ARG A 127 -11.77 3.33 15.99
C ARG A 127 -12.05 2.63 14.67
N PHE A 128 -11.27 2.92 13.63
CA PHE A 128 -11.37 2.21 12.35
C PHE A 128 -11.15 0.70 12.52
N THR A 129 -10.12 0.31 13.29
CA THR A 129 -9.83 -1.10 13.59
C THR A 129 -10.97 -1.79 14.33
N GLN A 130 -11.61 -1.12 15.29
CA GLN A 130 -12.79 -1.65 15.98
C GLN A 130 -13.94 -1.94 15.01
N GLU A 131 -14.22 -1.03 14.08
CA GLU A 131 -15.29 -1.23 13.11
C GLU A 131 -14.97 -2.35 12.10
N LEU A 132 -13.70 -2.51 11.72
CA LEU A 132 -13.27 -3.65 10.91
C LEU A 132 -13.39 -4.97 11.68
N ASN A 133 -13.01 -5.00 12.96
CA ASN A 133 -13.06 -6.20 13.80
C ASN A 133 -14.50 -6.68 14.02
N LYS A 134 -15.45 -5.76 14.23
CA LYS A 134 -16.88 -6.10 14.39
C LYS A 134 -17.45 -6.84 13.17
N ARG A 135 -16.89 -6.61 11.99
CA ARG A 135 -17.31 -7.22 10.72
C ARG A 135 -16.39 -8.35 10.28
N SER A 136 -15.48 -8.81 11.16
CA SER A 136 -14.48 -9.84 10.86
C SER A 136 -13.58 -9.53 9.66
N LEU A 137 -13.33 -8.24 9.37
CA LEU A 137 -12.49 -7.77 8.25
C LEU A 137 -11.02 -7.62 8.61
N ILE A 138 -10.65 -8.04 9.81
CA ILE A 138 -9.28 -8.13 10.30
C ILE A 138 -9.15 -9.39 11.14
N GLY A 139 -8.15 -10.20 10.85
CA GLY A 139 -7.88 -11.43 11.58
C GLY A 139 -6.71 -12.19 10.98
N PRO A 140 -5.93 -12.92 11.78
CA PRO A 140 -4.71 -13.58 11.33
C PRO A 140 -4.97 -14.63 10.23
N GLY A 141 -6.11 -15.33 10.28
CA GLY A 141 -6.50 -16.33 9.29
C GLY A 141 -7.48 -15.83 8.22
N VAL A 142 -8.03 -14.62 8.37
CA VAL A 142 -9.08 -14.11 7.47
C VAL A 142 -8.53 -12.98 6.60
N ASN A 143 -8.10 -11.89 7.24
CA ASN A 143 -7.71 -10.68 6.53
C ASN A 143 -6.58 -9.97 7.29
N VAL A 144 -5.42 -9.88 6.64
CA VAL A 144 -4.21 -9.35 7.25
C VAL A 144 -3.84 -8.02 6.57
N PRO A 145 -4.04 -6.86 7.22
CA PRO A 145 -3.67 -5.58 6.65
C PRO A 145 -2.16 -5.36 6.54
N ALA A 146 -1.77 -4.39 5.72
CA ALA A 146 -0.38 -3.95 5.52
C ALA A 146 -0.30 -2.42 5.47
N PRO A 147 0.91 -1.82 5.59
CA PRO A 147 1.07 -0.41 5.29
C PRO A 147 0.91 -0.12 3.80
N ASP A 148 0.46 1.10 3.48
CA ASP A 148 0.36 1.68 2.15
C ASP A 148 0.67 3.19 2.23
N ILE A 149 0.38 3.95 1.18
CA ILE A 149 0.54 5.41 1.16
C ILE A 149 -0.21 6.03 2.34
N GLY A 150 0.52 6.80 3.15
CA GLY A 150 -0.03 7.51 4.31
C GLY A 150 -0.12 6.68 5.60
N THR A 151 0.24 5.39 5.56
CA THR A 151 0.37 4.53 6.74
C THR A 151 1.76 3.92 6.82
N GLY A 152 2.22 3.60 8.02
CA GLY A 152 3.52 2.97 8.26
C GLY A 152 3.50 2.08 9.49
N GLU A 153 4.68 1.81 10.02
CA GLU A 153 4.85 0.89 11.16
C GLU A 153 4.09 1.33 12.41
N ARG A 154 3.95 2.65 12.61
CA ARG A 154 3.22 3.23 13.74
C ARG A 154 1.74 2.90 13.69
N GLU A 155 1.09 3.09 12.54
CA GLU A 155 -0.33 2.81 12.36
C GLU A 155 -0.59 1.30 12.50
N MET A 156 0.28 0.46 11.94
CA MET A 156 0.19 -1.00 12.08
C MET A 156 0.35 -1.44 13.54
N ALA A 157 1.21 -0.78 14.31
CA ALA A 157 1.35 -1.05 15.74
C ALA A 157 0.08 -0.72 16.53
N TRP A 158 -0.62 0.37 16.19
CA TRP A 158 -1.90 0.73 16.82
C TRP A 158 -3.01 -0.25 16.47
N ILE A 159 -3.08 -0.68 15.21
CA ILE A 159 -4.04 -1.69 14.74
C ILE A 159 -3.83 -3.00 15.50
N MET A 160 -2.59 -3.46 15.65
CA MET A 160 -2.26 -4.68 16.40
C MET A 160 -2.69 -4.58 17.87
N ASP A 161 -2.36 -3.46 18.53
CA ASP A 161 -2.70 -3.25 19.94
C ASP A 161 -4.23 -3.24 20.16
N GLU A 162 -4.97 -2.62 19.24
CA GLU A 162 -6.43 -2.55 19.32
C GLU A 162 -7.09 -3.91 19.03
N TYR A 163 -6.59 -4.64 18.03
CA TYR A 163 -7.07 -5.99 17.72
C TYR A 163 -6.86 -6.95 18.90
N ARG A 164 -5.69 -6.89 19.54
CA ARG A 164 -5.38 -7.68 20.74
C ARG A 164 -6.30 -7.32 21.92
N ARG A 165 -6.68 -6.05 22.07
CA ARG A 165 -7.62 -5.63 23.12
C ARG A 165 -9.04 -6.13 22.84
N ALA A 166 -9.45 -6.11 21.57
CA ALA A 166 -10.79 -6.52 21.17
C ALA A 166 -10.99 -8.05 21.20
N ASN A 167 -9.94 -8.83 20.93
CA ASN A 167 -9.99 -10.29 20.90
C ASN A 167 -9.02 -10.89 21.94
N PRO A 168 -9.41 -10.96 23.22
CA PRO A 168 -8.55 -11.44 24.29
C PRO A 168 -8.32 -12.96 24.27
N THR A 169 -9.09 -13.72 23.49
CA THR A 169 -9.00 -15.18 23.38
C THR A 169 -7.84 -15.64 22.49
N ASP A 170 -7.54 -14.91 21.40
CA ASP A 170 -6.52 -15.27 20.41
C ASP A 170 -5.18 -14.54 20.60
N VAL A 171 -4.68 -14.49 21.84
CA VAL A 171 -3.47 -13.70 22.18
C VAL A 171 -2.23 -14.12 21.38
N VAL A 172 -2.11 -15.41 21.04
CA VAL A 172 -0.96 -15.98 20.31
C VAL A 172 -0.96 -15.50 18.85
N ASN A 173 -2.09 -15.60 18.17
CA ASN A 173 -2.23 -15.26 16.76
C ASN A 173 -2.57 -13.78 16.51
N ALA A 174 -2.99 -13.04 17.54
CA ALA A 174 -3.28 -11.61 17.44
C ALA A 174 -2.09 -10.79 16.91
N ARG A 175 -0.84 -11.25 17.12
CA ARG A 175 0.33 -10.59 16.53
C ARG A 175 0.36 -10.73 15.00
N ALA A 176 -0.18 -11.80 14.43
CA ALA A 176 -0.20 -12.04 13.00
C ALA A 176 -1.33 -11.30 12.26
N CYS A 177 -2.20 -10.57 12.97
CA CYS A 177 -3.35 -9.88 12.37
C CYS A 177 -2.96 -8.79 11.36
N VAL A 178 -1.74 -8.26 11.41
CA VAL A 178 -1.28 -7.14 10.56
C VAL A 178 0.20 -7.33 10.21
N THR A 179 0.64 -6.90 9.03
CA THR A 179 2.07 -6.90 8.63
C THR A 179 2.64 -5.49 8.59
N GLY A 180 3.97 -5.36 8.54
CA GLY A 180 4.63 -4.05 8.55
C GLY A 180 4.66 -3.42 9.94
N LYS A 181 4.71 -4.25 10.99
CA LYS A 181 4.88 -3.83 12.37
C LYS A 181 6.33 -3.40 12.62
N PRO A 182 6.61 -2.57 13.65
CA PRO A 182 7.97 -2.30 14.10
C PRO A 182 8.67 -3.58 14.56
N LEU A 183 10.00 -3.63 14.45
CA LEU A 183 10.81 -4.78 14.87
C LEU A 183 10.53 -5.21 16.32
N SER A 184 10.35 -4.25 17.23
CA SER A 184 10.04 -4.51 18.64
C SER A 184 8.71 -5.21 18.88
N LYS A 185 7.77 -5.17 17.92
CA LYS A 185 6.43 -5.76 18.00
C LYS A 185 6.24 -6.97 17.06
N GLY A 186 7.33 -7.65 16.70
CA GLY A 186 7.29 -8.80 15.79
C GLY A 186 7.21 -8.41 14.31
N GLY A 187 7.78 -7.26 13.96
CA GLY A 187 8.10 -6.89 12.59
C GLY A 187 9.27 -7.69 12.03
N ILE A 188 9.35 -7.79 10.70
CA ILE A 188 10.46 -8.46 10.01
C ILE A 188 11.46 -7.39 9.52
N ALA A 189 12.75 -7.64 9.73
CA ALA A 189 13.83 -6.77 9.25
C ALA A 189 13.84 -6.69 7.72
N GLY A 190 14.07 -5.49 7.18
CA GLY A 190 14.09 -5.26 5.74
C GLY A 190 12.71 -5.11 5.08
N ARG A 191 11.58 -5.23 5.80
CA ARG A 191 10.25 -5.00 5.21
C ARG A 191 10.08 -3.57 4.65
N THR A 192 10.60 -2.58 5.37
CA THR A 192 10.59 -1.16 4.99
C THR A 192 11.45 -0.88 3.75
N GLU A 193 12.47 -1.72 3.51
CA GLU A 193 13.32 -1.64 2.33
C GLU A 193 12.79 -2.51 1.17
N GLY A 194 12.09 -3.60 1.47
CA GLY A 194 11.66 -4.62 0.51
C GLY A 194 10.66 -4.12 -0.55
N ASP A 195 9.75 -3.21 -0.20
CA ASP A 195 8.84 -2.61 -1.19
C ASP A 195 9.57 -1.72 -2.21
N GLY A 196 10.73 -1.15 -1.84
CA GLY A 196 11.59 -0.37 -2.76
C GLY A 196 12.65 -1.21 -3.48
N GLN A 197 13.16 -2.27 -2.83
CA GLN A 197 14.17 -3.15 -3.42
C GLN A 197 13.60 -4.07 -4.50
N GLY A 198 12.34 -4.51 -4.40
CA GLY A 198 11.69 -5.36 -5.41
C GLY A 198 11.69 -4.76 -6.82
N GLY A 199 11.57 -3.43 -6.95
CA GLY A 199 11.71 -2.73 -8.23
C GLY A 199 13.14 -2.58 -8.74
N SER A 200 14.14 -2.83 -7.87
CA SER A 200 15.57 -2.73 -8.17
C SER A 200 16.27 -4.08 -8.36
N ILE A 201 15.60 -5.19 -8.01
CA ILE A 201 16.03 -6.53 -8.43
C ILE A 201 15.75 -6.61 -9.93
N ARG A 202 16.70 -6.09 -10.72
CA ARG A 202 16.75 -6.34 -12.15
C ARG A 202 16.90 -7.85 -12.31
N TYR A 203 15.92 -8.48 -12.95
CA TYR A 203 16.10 -9.81 -13.52
C TYR A 203 17.38 -9.78 -14.38
N PRO A 204 18.41 -10.57 -14.07
CA PRO A 204 19.58 -10.68 -14.94
C PRO A 204 19.23 -11.32 -16.30
N GLU A 205 18.00 -11.81 -16.48
CA GLU A 205 17.57 -12.60 -17.64
C GLU A 205 16.55 -11.93 -18.57
N LEU A 206 16.41 -10.60 -18.56
CA LEU A 206 15.76 -9.90 -19.66
C LEU A 206 16.83 -9.46 -20.67
N PRO A 207 17.23 -10.31 -21.65
CA PRO A 207 18.06 -9.85 -22.74
C PRO A 207 17.27 -8.76 -23.47
N SER A 208 17.93 -7.62 -23.64
CA SER A 208 17.54 -6.48 -24.44
C SER A 208 17.08 -6.91 -25.85
N ARG A 209 15.80 -7.29 -25.98
CA ARG A 209 15.12 -7.64 -27.23
C ARG A 209 14.34 -6.47 -27.84
N CYS A 210 14.67 -5.23 -27.46
CA CYS A 210 14.14 -4.04 -28.13
C CYS A 210 15.25 -3.37 -28.95
N PRO A 211 15.24 -3.44 -30.29
CA PRO A 211 16.26 -2.83 -31.14
C PRO A 211 16.22 -1.28 -31.17
N HIS A 212 15.25 -0.63 -30.52
CA HIS A 212 14.95 0.79 -30.75
C HIS A 212 14.71 1.63 -29.48
N THR A 213 15.58 1.52 -28.47
CA THR A 213 15.57 2.51 -27.36
C THR A 213 16.89 3.24 -27.25
N ARG A 214 16.92 4.47 -27.79
CA ARG A 214 17.93 5.49 -27.45
C ARG A 214 17.96 5.69 -25.93
N PRO A 215 19.13 5.93 -25.31
CA PRO A 215 19.23 6.07 -23.85
C PRO A 215 18.42 7.29 -23.37
N ARG A 216 17.31 7.05 -22.66
CA ARG A 216 16.54 8.11 -21.99
C ARG A 216 17.33 8.62 -20.78
N ARG A 217 17.52 9.94 -20.70
CA ARG A 217 18.12 10.63 -19.54
C ARG A 217 17.28 10.38 -18.28
N PRO A 218 17.89 10.18 -17.10
CA PRO A 218 17.14 9.97 -15.86
C PRO A 218 16.36 11.23 -15.47
N ALA A 219 15.10 11.05 -15.08
CA ALA A 219 14.21 12.10 -14.62
C ALA A 219 14.68 12.69 -13.27
N ARG A 220 14.68 14.03 -13.16
CA ARG A 220 14.90 14.75 -11.90
C ARG A 220 13.71 14.52 -10.96
N ALA A 221 13.87 13.66 -9.95
CA ALA A 221 13.03 13.69 -8.76
C ALA A 221 13.70 14.60 -7.71
N GLN A 222 13.13 15.79 -7.49
CA GLN A 222 13.47 16.64 -6.34
C GLN A 222 12.61 16.21 -5.15
N GLY A 223 13.23 15.64 -4.11
CA GLY A 223 12.56 15.30 -2.85
C GLY A 223 13.57 14.83 -1.80
N ARG A 224 13.64 15.55 -0.68
CA ARG A 224 14.68 15.48 0.36
C ARG A 224 14.86 14.10 1.01
N LEU A 225 16.05 13.52 0.89
CA LEU A 225 16.66 12.70 1.96
C LEU A 225 17.89 13.43 2.51
N ARG A 226 17.80 13.85 3.78
CA ARG A 226 18.95 14.37 4.54
C ARG A 226 19.72 13.20 5.15
N HIS A 227 21.03 13.27 5.00
CA HIS A 227 22.12 12.49 5.59
C HIS A 227 21.85 11.78 6.93
N ARG A 228 22.19 10.48 6.98
CA ARG A 228 22.99 9.89 8.07
C ARG A 228 24.14 9.08 7.44
N PRO A 229 25.42 9.34 7.76
CA PRO A 229 26.55 8.56 7.28
C PRO A 229 26.88 7.43 8.26
N GLY A 230 27.07 6.22 7.75
CA GLY A 230 27.56 5.10 8.55
C GLY A 230 27.51 3.76 7.83
N LEU A 231 28.64 3.39 7.21
CA LEU A 231 29.09 2.00 7.03
C LEU A 231 28.27 1.07 6.12
N ARG A 232 28.63 1.01 4.83
CA ARG A 232 29.56 -0.02 4.28
C ARG A 232 29.68 0.16 2.76
N LYS A 233 30.92 0.37 2.32
CA LYS A 233 31.35 0.42 0.91
C LYS A 233 31.15 -0.96 0.29
N CYS A 234 30.36 -1.06 -0.77
CA CYS A 234 30.58 -2.08 -1.80
C CYS A 234 31.12 -1.38 -3.04
N ARG A 235 32.40 -1.63 -3.32
CA ARG A 235 33.14 -1.17 -4.50
C ARG A 235 32.50 -1.79 -5.74
N LEU A 236 32.00 -0.96 -6.65
CA LEU A 236 32.04 -1.24 -8.09
C LEU A 236 32.19 0.11 -8.78
N SER A 237 33.24 0.19 -9.58
CA SER A 237 33.74 1.39 -10.25
C SER A 237 32.71 2.01 -11.17
N ARG A 238 32.49 3.33 -11.04
CA ARG A 238 32.26 4.25 -12.16
C ARG A 238 32.31 5.70 -11.67
N ARG A 239 33.11 6.48 -12.41
CA ARG A 239 33.48 7.89 -12.28
C ARG A 239 32.40 8.79 -11.63
N GLN A 240 32.73 9.43 -10.52
CA GLN A 240 32.04 10.63 -10.04
C GLN A 240 32.40 11.81 -10.97
N VAL A 241 31.40 12.39 -11.62
CA VAL A 241 31.52 13.70 -12.27
C VAL A 241 31.10 14.75 -11.25
N LEU A 242 31.99 15.72 -10.99
CA LEU A 242 31.76 16.88 -10.13
C LEU A 242 30.48 17.62 -10.53
N VAL A 243 29.63 17.94 -9.56
CA VAL A 243 28.56 18.94 -9.70
C VAL A 243 29.01 20.20 -8.95
N GLY A 244 29.43 21.22 -9.69
CA GLY A 244 29.74 22.55 -9.15
C GLY A 244 28.49 23.21 -8.57
N ARG A 245 28.59 23.71 -7.33
CA ARG A 245 27.56 24.56 -6.73
C ARG A 245 27.77 25.99 -7.18
N GLY A 246 26.77 26.55 -7.87
CA GLY A 246 26.68 27.99 -8.10
C GLY A 246 26.50 28.73 -6.78
N GLN A 247 27.51 29.50 -6.39
CA GLN A 247 27.43 30.49 -5.32
C GLN A 247 26.53 31.64 -5.78
N ARG A 248 25.43 31.89 -5.05
CA ARG A 248 24.70 33.16 -5.15
C ARG A 248 25.40 34.16 -4.25
N THR A 249 25.97 35.18 -4.86
CA THR A 249 26.42 36.40 -4.20
C THR A 249 25.20 37.24 -3.82
N ARG A 250 25.08 37.56 -2.53
CA ARG A 250 24.36 38.73 -2.01
C ARG A 250 25.20 39.25 -0.86
N ASP A 251 25.93 40.34 -1.10
CA ASP A 251 26.11 41.34 -0.07
C ASP A 251 26.47 42.71 -0.66
N ARG A 252 25.67 43.69 -0.23
CA ARG A 252 25.96 45.10 0.10
C ARG A 252 26.96 45.92 -0.74
N ARG A 253 26.41 46.96 -1.38
CA ARG A 253 26.97 48.33 -1.42
C ARG A 253 25.80 49.25 -1.03
N GLY A 254 25.98 50.28 -0.20
CA GLY A 254 26.97 51.33 -0.38
C GLY A 254 26.33 52.37 -1.28
#